data_AF-A0A256ZX64-F1
#
_entry.id   AF-A0A256ZX64-F1
#
_cell.length_a   1.000
_cell.length_b   1.000
_cell.length_c   1.000
_cell.angle_alpha   90.00
_cell.angle_beta   90.00
_cell.angle_gamma   90.00
#
_symmetry.space_group_name_H-M   'P 1'
#
loop_
_entity.id
_entity.type
_entity.pdbx_description
1 polymer ?
#
loop_
_entity_poly.entity_id
_entity_poly.type
_entity_poly.pdbx_seq_one_letter_code
_entity_poly.pdbx_strand_id
1 'polypeptide(L)'
;MSILVLEIVLAIIALYLAYTIQYLAISLRGIDLDQKTIPEDLSRFLRRIYSNEISLKMWKREDSSMLIMAALYTPPFKPLIMVDSRFLKEKTDVAKVFLAHEIGHLRRKSQLRVFITAMIALIVVFIAGYFNDILSLLLFPIMISIVFLIYRREEFEADKYAAEVLGVDNVIKVYRYVEERIRGKKSMPKSLIHFTIYVLRKVGIYPSIRSRIEKLSDYSPETSK
;
A
#
# COMPACT_ATOMS: atom_id res chain seq x y z
N MET A 1 -27.07 -25.77 -6.91
CA MET A 1 -26.29 -24.52 -6.81
C MET A 1 -26.69 -23.65 -7.99
N SER A 2 -27.23 -22.43 -7.79
CA SER A 2 -27.66 -21.58 -8.89
C SER A 2 -26.46 -21.06 -9.69
N ILE A 3 -26.65 -20.77 -10.98
CA ILE A 3 -25.59 -20.26 -11.89
C ILE A 3 -24.92 -19.01 -11.28
N LEU A 4 -25.70 -18.10 -10.71
CA LEU A 4 -25.20 -16.92 -9.99
C LEU A 4 -24.20 -17.27 -8.87
N VAL A 5 -24.49 -18.28 -8.06
CA VAL A 5 -23.59 -18.68 -6.96
C VAL A 5 -22.28 -19.20 -7.53
N LEU A 6 -22.32 -19.97 -8.62
CA LEU A 6 -21.11 -20.44 -9.28
C LEU A 6 -20.28 -19.27 -9.84
N GLU A 7 -20.92 -18.31 -10.49
CA GLU A 7 -20.26 -17.11 -11.04
C GLU A 7 -19.58 -16.28 -9.96
N ILE A 8 -20.27 -16.02 -8.85
CA ILE A 8 -19.71 -15.29 -7.70
C ILE A 8 -18.50 -16.05 -7.13
N VAL A 9 -18.62 -17.36 -6.93
CA VAL A 9 -17.52 -18.18 -6.40
C VAL A 9 -16.31 -18.13 -7.34
N LEU A 10 -16.52 -18.29 -8.65
CA LEU A 10 -15.44 -18.20 -9.65
C LEU A 10 -14.80 -16.81 -9.66
N ALA A 11 -15.59 -15.74 -9.54
CA ALA A 11 -15.09 -14.38 -9.53
C ALA A 11 -14.26 -14.09 -8.27
N ILE A 12 -14.66 -14.60 -7.09
CA ILE A 12 -13.89 -14.50 -5.85
C ILE A 12 -12.58 -15.29 -5.95
N ILE A 13 -12.60 -16.51 -6.51
CA ILE A 13 -11.39 -17.31 -6.75
C ILE A 13 -10.44 -16.56 -7.68
N ALA A 14 -10.94 -16.00 -8.80
CA ALA A 14 -10.14 -15.23 -9.73
C ALA A 14 -9.51 -14.00 -9.06
N LEU A 15 -10.27 -13.28 -8.22
CA LEU A 15 -9.77 -12.14 -7.45
C LEU A 15 -8.67 -12.56 -6.47
N TYR A 16 -8.85 -13.68 -5.76
CA TYR A 16 -7.84 -14.22 -4.85
C TYR A 16 -6.59 -14.71 -5.57
N LEU A 17 -6.73 -15.31 -6.74
CA LEU A 17 -5.60 -15.68 -7.61
C LEU A 17 -4.85 -14.44 -8.07
N ALA A 18 -5.53 -13.38 -8.51
CA ALA A 18 -4.89 -12.12 -8.87
C ALA A 18 -4.13 -11.50 -7.69
N TYR A 19 -4.73 -11.53 -6.50
CA TYR A 19 -4.13 -11.09 -5.24
C TYR A 19 -2.84 -11.85 -4.90
N THR A 20 -2.85 -13.17 -5.10
CA THR A 20 -1.72 -14.07 -4.88
C THR A 20 -0.62 -13.88 -5.93
N ILE A 21 -0.99 -13.79 -7.21
CA ILE A 21 -0.06 -13.55 -8.32
C ILE A 21 0.64 -12.21 -8.15
N GLN A 22 -0.06 -11.17 -7.71
CA GLN A 22 0.54 -9.87 -7.40
C GLN A 22 1.66 -10.00 -6.36
N TYR A 23 1.40 -10.72 -5.26
CA TYR A 23 2.40 -10.96 -4.22
C TYR A 23 3.64 -11.66 -4.80
N LEU A 24 3.43 -12.76 -5.53
CA LEU A 24 4.53 -13.53 -6.13
C LEU A 24 5.32 -12.70 -7.14
N ALA A 25 4.65 -12.00 -8.04
CA ALA A 25 5.26 -11.17 -9.06
C ALA A 25 6.11 -10.05 -8.47
N ILE A 26 5.66 -9.44 -7.37
CA ILE A 26 6.43 -8.41 -6.65
C ILE A 26 7.61 -9.06 -5.91
N SER A 27 7.39 -10.16 -5.21
CA SER A 27 8.41 -10.86 -4.43
C SER A 27 9.58 -11.39 -5.29
N LEU A 28 9.32 -11.83 -6.52
CA LEU A 28 10.33 -12.33 -7.47
C LEU A 28 11.22 -11.23 -8.08
N ARG A 29 10.74 -9.98 -8.07
CA ARG A 29 11.52 -8.80 -8.46
C ARG A 29 12.42 -8.28 -7.34
N GLY A 30 12.33 -8.89 -6.16
CA GLY A 30 13.16 -8.56 -5.00
C GLY A 30 14.39 -9.44 -4.86
N ILE A 31 15.38 -8.91 -4.15
CA ILE A 31 16.52 -9.64 -3.59
C ILE A 31 16.29 -9.67 -2.07
N ASP A 32 16.39 -10.84 -1.44
CA ASP A 32 16.30 -10.94 0.02
C ASP A 32 17.38 -10.09 0.69
N LEU A 33 16.97 -9.24 1.62
CA LEU A 33 17.89 -8.47 2.44
C LEU A 33 18.26 -9.30 3.65
N ASP A 34 19.53 -9.66 3.75
CA ASP A 34 20.06 -10.21 5.00
C ASP A 34 20.16 -9.11 6.07
N GLN A 35 20.25 -9.52 7.33
CA GLN A 35 20.40 -8.58 8.45
C GLN A 35 21.70 -7.77 8.38
N LYS A 36 22.69 -8.19 7.57
CA LYS A 36 23.99 -7.52 7.43
C LYS A 36 23.94 -6.36 6.44
N THR A 37 22.99 -6.35 5.51
CA THR A 37 22.83 -5.32 4.49
C THR A 37 22.03 -4.10 5.01
N ILE A 38 21.26 -4.28 6.08
CA ILE A 38 20.46 -3.22 6.69
C ILE A 38 21.28 -2.55 7.80
N PRO A 39 21.40 -1.21 7.82
CA PRO A 39 22.04 -0.50 8.93
C PRO A 39 21.48 -0.93 10.29
N GLU A 40 22.36 -1.18 11.27
CA GLU A 40 21.99 -1.72 12.59
C GLU A 40 20.91 -0.89 13.30
N ASP A 41 20.93 0.43 13.14
CA ASP A 41 19.90 1.31 13.70
C ASP A 41 18.50 1.06 13.09
N LEU A 42 18.42 0.79 11.77
CA LEU A 42 17.16 0.43 11.11
C LEU A 42 16.70 -0.98 11.48
N SER A 43 17.65 -1.92 11.60
CA SER A 43 17.38 -3.29 12.06
C SER A 43 16.77 -3.29 13.47
N ARG A 44 17.38 -2.55 14.41
CA ARG A 44 16.86 -2.39 15.78
C ARG A 44 15.50 -1.68 15.80
N PHE A 45 15.34 -0.63 15.00
CA PHE A 45 14.05 0.06 14.88
C PHE A 45 12.94 -0.88 14.41
N LEU A 46 13.18 -1.66 13.35
CA LEU A 46 12.21 -2.61 12.80
C LEU A 46 11.78 -3.66 13.83
N ARG A 47 12.74 -4.29 14.52
CA ARG A 47 12.44 -5.27 15.58
C ARG A 47 11.61 -4.69 16.72
N ARG A 48 11.82 -3.41 17.04
CA ARG A 48 11.05 -2.71 18.08
C ARG A 48 9.60 -2.49 17.68
N ILE A 49 9.33 -2.17 16.41
CA ILE A 49 7.99 -1.79 15.95
C ILE A 49 7.21 -2.96 15.36
N TYR A 50 7.87 -4.07 15.03
CA TYR A 50 7.23 -5.26 14.48
C TYR A 50 8.00 -6.53 14.85
N SER A 51 7.38 -7.37 15.66
CA SER A 51 7.99 -8.59 16.23
C SER A 51 7.74 -9.86 15.41
N ASN A 52 6.79 -9.83 14.48
CA ASN A 52 6.47 -11.01 13.66
C ASN A 52 7.50 -11.17 12.54
N GLU A 53 7.62 -12.39 12.03
CA GLU A 53 8.46 -12.66 10.86
C GLU A 53 7.95 -11.89 9.64
N ILE A 54 8.85 -11.12 9.03
CA ILE A 54 8.64 -10.42 7.76
C ILE A 54 9.67 -10.88 6.75
N SER A 55 9.25 -11.03 5.49
CA SER A 55 10.17 -11.07 4.37
C SER A 55 10.51 -9.63 4.01
N LEU A 56 11.78 -9.26 4.16
CA LEU A 56 12.28 -7.94 3.78
C LEU A 56 13.14 -8.10 2.54
N LYS A 57 12.73 -7.45 1.44
CA LYS A 57 13.38 -7.57 0.15
C LYS A 57 13.68 -6.20 -0.44
N MET A 58 14.73 -6.14 -1.24
CA MET A 58 15.13 -4.94 -1.98
C MET A 58 14.80 -5.09 -3.46
N TRP A 59 14.32 -4.04 -4.11
CA TRP A 59 14.13 -4.06 -5.56
C TRP A 59 15.45 -4.33 -6.30
N LYS A 60 15.42 -5.20 -7.31
CA LYS A 60 16.53 -5.33 -8.29
C LYS A 60 16.76 -3.97 -8.97
N ARG A 61 18.02 -3.62 -9.27
CA ARG A 61 18.41 -2.30 -9.82
C ARG A 61 17.65 -1.91 -11.09
N GLU A 62 17.38 -2.89 -11.95
CA GLU A 62 16.65 -2.73 -13.21
C GLU A 62 15.13 -2.50 -13.01
N ASP A 63 14.61 -2.94 -11.86
CA ASP A 63 13.23 -2.80 -11.43
C ASP A 63 13.04 -1.63 -10.44
N SER A 64 14.06 -0.78 -10.23
CA SER A 64 13.98 0.35 -9.28
C SER A 64 12.88 1.31 -9.74
N SER A 65 11.69 1.09 -9.19
CA SER A 65 10.47 1.76 -9.61
C SER A 65 10.29 3.06 -8.83
N MET A 66 9.24 3.82 -9.17
CA MET A 66 8.78 4.92 -8.32
C MET A 66 8.14 4.46 -6.99
N LEU A 67 7.96 3.14 -6.76
CA LEU A 67 7.58 2.61 -5.46
C LEU A 67 8.82 2.54 -4.58
N ILE A 68 9.00 3.58 -3.78
CA ILE A 68 10.10 3.68 -2.79
C ILE A 68 10.03 2.49 -1.84
N MET A 69 8.81 2.09 -1.44
CA MET A 69 8.52 0.90 -0.65
C MET A 69 7.15 0.32 -1.01
N ALA A 70 6.92 -0.93 -0.65
CA ALA A 70 5.60 -1.56 -0.69
C ALA A 70 5.46 -2.62 0.39
N ALA A 71 4.39 -2.57 1.17
CA ALA A 71 3.99 -3.61 2.12
C ALA A 71 2.87 -4.47 1.56
N LEU A 72 3.04 -5.79 1.63
CA LEU A 72 2.06 -6.77 1.19
C LEU A 72 1.74 -7.76 2.31
N TYR A 73 0.45 -8.00 2.53
CA TYR A 73 -0.07 -8.97 3.47
C TYR A 73 -1.01 -9.93 2.74
N THR A 74 -0.47 -11.05 2.25
CA THR A 74 -1.23 -12.03 1.47
C THR A 74 -1.12 -13.42 2.08
N PRO A 75 -2.02 -13.82 3.00
CA PRO A 75 -2.03 -15.18 3.51
C PRO A 75 -2.17 -16.22 2.38
N PRO A 76 -1.45 -17.35 2.43
CA PRO A 76 -0.64 -17.84 3.56
C PRO A 76 0.83 -17.37 3.55
N PHE A 77 1.25 -16.49 2.64
CA PHE A 77 2.64 -16.04 2.60
C PHE A 77 3.01 -15.17 3.81
N LYS A 78 4.30 -15.16 4.14
CA LYS A 78 4.83 -14.22 5.12
C LYS A 78 4.57 -12.78 4.65
N PRO A 79 4.29 -11.83 5.55
CA PRO A 79 4.21 -10.42 5.19
C PRO A 79 5.50 -9.97 4.49
N LEU A 80 5.38 -9.21 3.40
CA LEU A 80 6.50 -8.76 2.58
C LEU A 80 6.62 -7.25 2.64
N ILE A 81 7.83 -6.74 2.88
CA ILE A 81 8.17 -5.35 2.63
C ILE A 81 9.23 -5.31 1.53
N MET A 82 8.91 -4.60 0.46
CA MET A 82 9.84 -4.25 -0.61
C MET A 82 10.42 -2.88 -0.34
N VAL A 83 11.73 -2.72 -0.47
CA VAL A 83 12.44 -1.46 -0.25
C VAL A 83 13.33 -1.09 -1.44
N ASP A 84 13.46 0.19 -1.73
CA ASP A 84 14.46 0.65 -2.70
C ASP A 84 15.84 0.79 -2.05
N SER A 85 16.89 0.32 -2.74
CA SER A 85 18.28 0.44 -2.27
C SER A 85 18.71 1.88 -1.96
N ARG A 86 18.15 2.87 -2.67
CA ARG A 86 18.43 4.30 -2.48
C ARG A 86 17.93 4.76 -1.13
N PHE A 87 16.84 4.17 -0.65
CA PHE A 87 16.22 4.49 0.62
C PHE A 87 17.07 4.05 1.81
N LEU A 88 17.71 2.89 1.70
CA LEU A 88 18.69 2.42 2.69
C LEU A 88 19.94 3.29 2.75
N LYS A 89 20.23 4.05 1.69
CA LYS A 89 21.35 5.00 1.58
C LYS A 89 20.97 6.44 1.93
N GLU A 90 19.69 6.72 2.18
CA GLU A 90 19.25 8.04 2.62
C GLU A 90 19.57 8.28 4.11
N LYS A 91 19.20 9.46 4.62
CA LYS A 91 19.26 9.74 6.06
C LYS A 91 18.41 8.72 6.82
N THR A 92 18.99 8.13 7.86
CA THR A 92 18.34 7.09 8.68
C THR A 92 16.94 7.49 9.18
N ASP A 93 16.71 8.76 9.49
CA ASP A 93 15.40 9.26 9.95
C ASP A 93 14.34 9.21 8.84
N VAL A 94 14.73 9.53 7.60
CA VAL A 94 13.86 9.35 6.44
C VAL A 94 13.53 7.87 6.28
N ALA A 95 14.55 7.01 6.43
CA ALA A 95 14.39 5.57 6.35
C ALA A 95 13.36 5.01 7.36
N LYS A 96 13.43 5.49 8.61
CA LYS A 96 12.51 5.10 9.69
C LYS A 96 11.06 5.49 9.41
N VAL A 97 10.80 6.68 8.85
CA VAL A 97 9.42 7.15 8.60
C VAL A 97 8.68 6.25 7.62
N PHE A 98 9.27 5.92 6.47
CA PHE A 98 8.56 5.05 5.52
C PHE A 98 8.50 3.60 6.00
N LEU A 99 9.53 3.09 6.70
CA LEU A 99 9.42 1.76 7.32
C LEU A 99 8.26 1.72 8.33
N ALA A 100 8.11 2.76 9.15
CA ALA A 100 6.98 2.84 10.08
C ALA A 100 5.64 2.84 9.32
N HIS A 101 5.53 3.60 8.23
CA HIS A 101 4.35 3.62 7.35
C HIS A 101 4.02 2.21 6.80
N GLU A 102 4.99 1.53 6.20
CA GLU A 102 4.81 0.17 5.66
C GLU A 102 4.43 -0.84 6.76
N ILE A 103 5.01 -0.71 7.96
CA ILE A 103 4.63 -1.52 9.12
C ILE A 103 3.20 -1.22 9.57
N GLY A 104 2.75 0.04 9.46
CA GLY A 104 1.36 0.43 9.67
C GLY A 104 0.41 -0.35 8.77
N HIS A 105 0.74 -0.48 7.48
CA HIS A 105 -0.02 -1.31 6.55
C HIS A 105 -0.06 -2.79 6.96
N LEU A 106 1.07 -3.36 7.41
CA LEU A 106 1.12 -4.75 7.86
C LEU A 106 0.31 -5.00 9.13
N ARG A 107 0.42 -4.12 10.14
CA ARG A 107 -0.34 -4.25 11.40
C ARG A 107 -1.84 -4.15 11.17
N ARG A 108 -2.27 -3.27 10.27
CA ARG A 108 -3.68 -3.09 9.93
C ARG A 108 -4.19 -4.13 8.93
N LYS A 109 -3.29 -4.88 8.29
CA LYS A 109 -3.60 -5.77 7.16
C LYS A 109 -4.32 -4.99 6.04
N SER A 110 -3.83 -3.78 5.73
CA SER A 110 -4.50 -2.85 4.80
C SER A 110 -4.82 -3.49 3.45
N GLN A 111 -3.87 -4.24 2.87
CA GLN A 111 -4.05 -4.93 1.60
C GLN A 111 -5.20 -5.96 1.65
N LEU A 112 -5.33 -6.70 2.77
CA LEU A 112 -6.43 -7.64 2.99
C LEU A 112 -7.76 -6.92 3.17
N ARG A 113 -7.80 -5.77 3.84
CA ARG A 113 -9.03 -4.96 3.96
C ARG A 113 -9.52 -4.50 2.60
N VAL A 114 -8.61 -3.97 1.76
CA VAL A 114 -8.93 -3.57 0.38
C VAL A 114 -9.43 -4.78 -0.42
N PHE A 115 -8.78 -5.94 -0.28
CA PHE A 115 -9.22 -7.19 -0.92
C PHE A 115 -10.64 -7.61 -0.49
N ILE A 116 -10.93 -7.61 0.81
CA ILE A 116 -12.27 -7.95 1.33
C ILE A 116 -13.32 -6.95 0.82
N THR A 117 -13.01 -5.66 0.81
CA THR A 117 -13.91 -4.65 0.23
C THR A 117 -14.15 -4.89 -1.26
N ALA A 118 -13.10 -5.23 -2.03
CA ALA A 118 -13.24 -5.56 -3.44
C ALA A 118 -14.07 -6.83 -3.67
N MET A 119 -13.93 -7.83 -2.79
CA MET A 119 -14.75 -9.04 -2.81
C MET A 119 -16.23 -8.73 -2.57
N ILE A 120 -16.55 -7.90 -1.56
CA ILE A 120 -17.92 -7.47 -1.27
C ILE A 120 -18.50 -6.66 -2.44
N ALA A 121 -17.72 -5.70 -2.97
CA ALA A 121 -18.08 -4.92 -4.15
C ALA A 121 -18.43 -5.82 -5.35
N LEU A 122 -17.60 -6.84 -5.62
CA LEU A 122 -17.82 -7.81 -6.69
C LEU A 122 -19.13 -8.58 -6.49
N ILE A 123 -19.38 -9.09 -5.28
CA ILE A 123 -20.63 -9.80 -4.95
C ILE A 123 -21.85 -8.92 -5.24
N VAL A 124 -21.82 -7.65 -4.82
CA VAL A 124 -22.93 -6.71 -5.05
C VAL A 124 -23.17 -6.48 -6.54
N VAL A 125 -22.11 -6.30 -7.34
CA VAL A 125 -22.20 -6.11 -8.79
C VAL A 125 -22.79 -7.34 -9.48
N PHE A 126 -22.35 -8.55 -9.11
CA PHE A 126 -22.88 -9.80 -9.68
C PHE A 126 -24.34 -10.03 -9.31
N ILE A 127 -24.72 -9.79 -8.05
CA ILE A 127 -26.13 -9.88 -7.63
C ILE A 127 -26.98 -8.89 -8.42
N ALA A 128 -26.52 -7.65 -8.60
CA ALA A 128 -27.23 -6.67 -9.41
C ALA A 128 -27.37 -7.12 -10.88
N GLY A 129 -26.30 -7.68 -11.47
CA GLY A 129 -26.30 -8.19 -12.84
C GLY A 129 -27.29 -9.32 -13.06
N TYR A 130 -27.45 -10.21 -12.07
CA TYR A 130 -28.45 -11.27 -12.12
C TYR A 130 -29.89 -10.74 -12.32
N PHE A 131 -30.21 -9.57 -11.75
CA PHE A 131 -31.51 -8.94 -11.91
C PHE A 131 -31.57 -7.99 -13.11
N ASN A 132 -30.49 -7.26 -13.39
CA ASN A 132 -30.43 -6.25 -14.43
C ASN A 132 -28.97 -5.86 -14.79
N ASP A 133 -28.56 -6.14 -16.04
CA ASP A 133 -27.22 -5.81 -16.53
C ASP A 133 -26.90 -4.31 -16.53
N ILE A 134 -27.88 -3.46 -16.85
CA ILE A 134 -27.70 -2.00 -16.84
C ILE A 134 -27.46 -1.51 -15.41
N LEU A 135 -28.20 -2.04 -14.44
CA LEU A 135 -27.99 -1.73 -13.03
C LEU A 135 -26.59 -2.14 -12.56
N SER A 136 -26.13 -3.33 -12.95
CA SER A 136 -24.77 -3.80 -12.67
C SER A 136 -23.71 -2.86 -13.25
N LEU A 137 -23.86 -2.47 -14.51
CA LEU A 137 -22.96 -1.55 -15.21
C LEU A 137 -22.89 -0.18 -14.52
N LEU A 138 -24.02 0.34 -14.03
CA LEU A 138 -24.09 1.61 -13.29
C LEU A 138 -23.54 1.50 -11.87
N LEU A 139 -23.70 0.34 -11.20
CA LEU A 139 -23.19 0.11 -9.85
C LEU A 139 -21.69 -0.13 -9.81
N PHE A 140 -21.11 -0.73 -10.86
CA PHE A 140 -19.68 -1.01 -10.94
C PHE A 140 -18.78 0.21 -10.62
N PRO A 141 -18.96 1.40 -11.25
CA PRO A 141 -18.15 2.58 -10.93
C PRO A 141 -18.34 3.10 -9.51
N ILE A 142 -19.52 2.90 -8.91
CA ILE A 142 -19.78 3.28 -7.51
C ILE A 142 -18.99 2.35 -6.58
N MET A 143 -19.09 1.04 -6.82
CA MET A 143 -18.43 0.03 -5.99
C MET A 143 -16.90 0.12 -6.08
N ILE A 144 -16.34 0.34 -7.27
CA ILE A 144 -14.89 0.55 -7.42
C ILE A 144 -14.43 1.84 -6.71
N SER A 145 -15.25 2.89 -6.71
CA SER A 145 -14.95 4.13 -5.98
C SER A 145 -14.88 3.88 -4.47
N ILE A 146 -15.75 3.04 -3.92
CA ILE A 146 -15.69 2.64 -2.50
C ILE A 146 -14.38 1.90 -2.20
N VAL A 147 -13.97 0.97 -3.06
CA VAL A 147 -12.67 0.26 -2.91
C VAL A 147 -11.52 1.25 -2.89
N PHE A 148 -11.53 2.25 -3.77
CA PHE A 148 -10.50 3.29 -3.80
C PHE A 148 -10.51 4.23 -2.59
N LEU A 149 -11.69 4.54 -2.03
CA LEU A 149 -11.79 5.30 -0.78
C LEU A 149 -11.22 4.53 0.40
N ILE A 150 -11.47 3.22 0.48
CA ILE A 150 -10.86 2.35 1.49
C ILE A 150 -9.34 2.29 1.32
N TYR A 151 -8.85 2.14 0.09
CA TYR A 151 -7.42 2.20 -0.20
C TYR A 151 -6.80 3.52 0.31
N ARG A 152 -7.40 4.66 -0.05
CA ARG A 152 -6.92 5.99 0.37
C ARG A 152 -6.95 6.16 1.89
N ARG A 153 -8.00 5.67 2.55
CA ARG A 153 -8.09 5.69 4.01
C ARG A 153 -6.94 4.92 4.65
N GLU A 154 -6.63 3.73 4.13
CA GLU A 154 -5.57 2.90 4.70
C GLU A 154 -4.17 3.53 4.54
N GLU A 155 -3.93 4.36 3.52
CA GLU A 155 -2.71 5.19 3.43
C GLU A 155 -2.64 6.22 4.58
N PHE A 156 -3.73 6.93 4.88
CA PHE A 156 -3.76 7.88 6.00
C PHE A 156 -3.65 7.21 7.37
N GLU A 157 -4.18 6.01 7.52
CA GLU A 157 -4.06 5.26 8.77
C GLU A 157 -2.63 4.73 8.98
N ALA A 158 -1.92 4.41 7.89
CA ALA A 158 -0.51 4.09 7.94
C ALA A 158 0.36 5.34 8.26
N ASP A 159 -0.01 6.51 7.74
CA ASP A 159 0.59 7.81 8.13
C ASP A 159 0.45 8.06 9.63
N LYS A 160 -0.77 7.87 10.15
CA LYS A 160 -1.08 8.03 11.58
C LYS A 160 -0.23 7.07 12.42
N TYR A 161 -0.12 5.81 12.02
CA TYR A 161 0.74 4.86 12.71
C TYR A 161 2.22 5.30 12.72
N ALA A 162 2.74 5.81 11.60
CA ALA A 162 4.10 6.35 11.56
C ALA A 162 4.27 7.53 12.53
N ALA A 163 3.28 8.40 12.61
CA ALA A 163 3.27 9.55 13.50
C ALA A 163 3.18 9.16 14.99
N GLU A 164 2.42 8.10 15.33
CA GLU A 164 2.38 7.54 16.68
C GLU A 164 3.74 6.98 17.12
N VAL A 165 4.50 6.40 16.19
CA VAL A 165 5.81 5.78 16.48
C VAL A 165 6.96 6.79 16.53
N LEU A 166 6.93 7.82 15.67
CA LEU A 166 8.07 8.72 15.42
C LEU A 166 7.80 10.20 15.74
N GLY A 167 6.56 10.54 16.10
CA GLY A 167 6.10 11.92 16.28
C GLY A 167 5.61 12.57 14.98
N VAL A 168 4.49 13.29 15.07
CA VAL A 168 3.84 13.99 13.94
C VAL A 168 4.81 14.93 13.21
N ASP A 169 5.54 15.75 13.97
CA ASP A 169 6.47 16.73 13.40
C ASP A 169 7.58 16.09 12.58
N ASN A 170 8.08 14.92 13.02
CA ASN A 170 9.13 14.21 12.31
C ASN A 170 8.63 13.64 10.98
N VAL A 171 7.43 13.05 10.98
CA VAL A 171 6.80 12.53 9.76
C VAL A 171 6.53 13.68 8.76
N ILE A 172 5.96 14.79 9.23
CA ILE A 172 5.71 15.97 8.38
C ILE A 172 7.02 16.53 7.80
N LYS A 173 8.08 16.62 8.63
CA LYS A 173 9.40 17.08 8.19
C LYS A 173 9.96 16.20 7.06
N VAL A 174 9.86 14.88 7.19
CA VAL A 174 10.29 13.95 6.14
C VAL A 174 9.44 14.08 4.88
N TYR A 175 8.12 14.24 5.01
CA TYR A 175 7.25 14.45 3.85
C TYR A 175 7.54 15.74 3.09
N ARG A 176 7.79 16.85 3.79
CA ARG A 176 8.22 18.11 3.16
C ARG A 176 9.56 17.94 2.42
N TYR A 177 10.53 17.26 3.04
CA TYR A 177 11.81 16.96 2.41
C TYR A 177 11.66 16.15 1.11
N VAL A 178 10.76 15.15 1.11
CA VAL A 178 10.49 14.31 -0.07
C VAL A 178 9.74 15.11 -1.13
N GLU A 179 8.77 15.93 -0.74
CA GLU A 179 8.02 16.80 -1.66
C GLU A 179 8.95 17.77 -2.41
N GLU A 180 9.87 18.42 -1.71
CA GLU A 180 10.86 19.33 -2.31
C GLU A 180 11.77 18.62 -3.33
N ARG A 181 12.16 17.37 -3.07
CA ARG A 181 13.00 16.58 -4.00
C ARG A 181 12.27 16.07 -5.23
N ILE A 182 10.94 15.91 -5.12
CA ILE A 182 10.09 15.44 -6.23
C ILE A 182 9.57 16.63 -7.05
N ARG A 183 9.45 17.82 -6.45
CA ARG A 183 9.02 19.06 -7.10
C ARG A 183 9.91 19.38 -8.30
N GLY A 184 9.35 19.23 -9.51
CA GLY A 184 10.03 19.51 -10.78
C GLY A 184 10.53 18.28 -11.55
N LYS A 185 10.56 17.09 -10.94
CA LYS A 185 10.92 15.84 -11.65
C LYS A 185 9.67 15.23 -12.30
N LYS A 186 9.34 15.69 -13.51
CA LYS A 186 8.38 15.00 -14.39
C LYS A 186 9.07 13.76 -15.00
N SER A 187 8.97 12.60 -14.38
CA SER A 187 9.34 11.35 -15.04
C SER A 187 8.12 10.77 -15.74
N MET A 188 8.17 10.62 -17.07
CA MET A 188 7.18 9.80 -17.77
C MET A 188 7.19 8.36 -17.22
N PRO A 189 6.02 7.70 -17.13
CA PRO A 189 5.94 6.33 -16.66
C PRO A 189 6.72 5.40 -17.62
N LYS A 190 7.65 4.61 -17.06
CA LYS A 190 8.53 3.71 -17.83
C LYS A 190 8.00 2.28 -17.96
N SER A 191 6.91 1.94 -17.27
CA SER A 191 6.26 0.63 -17.36
C SER A 191 4.76 0.73 -17.01
N LEU A 192 4.02 -0.36 -17.23
CA LEU A 192 2.59 -0.44 -16.91
C LEU A 192 2.29 -0.11 -15.44
N ILE A 193 3.10 -0.63 -14.51
CA ILE A 193 2.98 -0.33 -13.07
C ILE A 193 3.16 1.17 -12.82
N HIS A 194 4.12 1.82 -13.49
CA HIS A 194 4.33 3.26 -13.38
C HIS A 194 3.14 4.04 -13.92
N PHE A 195 2.55 3.59 -15.03
CA PHE A 195 1.36 4.20 -15.60
C PHE A 195 0.18 4.08 -14.64
N THR A 196 -0.06 2.91 -14.05
CA THR A 196 -1.12 2.70 -13.06
C THR A 196 -0.94 3.62 -11.84
N ILE A 197 0.24 3.67 -11.23
CA ILE A 197 0.50 4.55 -10.07
C ILE A 197 0.32 6.03 -10.46
N TYR A 198 0.81 6.41 -11.64
CA TYR A 198 0.66 7.77 -12.15
C TYR A 198 -0.82 8.14 -12.28
N VAL A 199 -1.63 7.27 -12.88
CA VAL A 199 -3.09 7.47 -13.01
C VAL A 199 -3.74 7.55 -11.63
N LEU A 200 -3.48 6.59 -10.73
CA LEU A 200 -4.04 6.57 -9.38
C LEU A 200 -3.70 7.85 -8.57
N ARG A 201 -2.50 8.39 -8.73
CA ARG A 201 -2.11 9.70 -8.16
C ARG A 201 -2.88 10.85 -8.80
N LYS A 202 -3.03 10.84 -10.13
CA LYS A 202 -3.74 11.90 -10.86
C LYS A 202 -5.22 11.97 -10.53
N VAL A 203 -5.86 10.82 -10.30
CA VAL A 203 -7.25 10.75 -9.87
C VAL A 203 -7.43 10.83 -8.35
N GLY A 204 -6.35 11.07 -7.59
CA GLY A 204 -6.41 11.30 -6.14
C GLY A 204 -6.71 10.06 -5.28
N ILE A 205 -6.62 8.86 -5.85
CA ILE A 205 -6.76 7.58 -5.12
C ILE A 205 -5.52 7.34 -4.26
N TYR A 206 -4.34 7.55 -4.85
CA TYR A 206 -3.10 7.59 -4.09
C TYR A 206 -2.92 9.03 -3.58
N PRO A 207 -3.02 9.28 -2.26
CA PRO A 207 -3.00 10.65 -1.74
C PRO A 207 -1.66 11.33 -2.03
N SER A 208 -1.72 12.61 -2.39
CA SER A 208 -0.51 13.42 -2.57
C SER A 208 0.20 13.62 -1.24
N ILE A 209 1.51 13.90 -1.26
CA ILE A 209 2.28 14.22 -0.05
C ILE A 209 1.65 15.40 0.70
N ARG A 210 1.24 16.44 -0.03
CA ARG A 210 0.48 17.56 0.53
C ARG A 210 -0.80 17.12 1.27
N SER A 211 -1.62 16.25 0.65
CA SER A 211 -2.83 15.75 1.30
C SER A 211 -2.53 14.93 2.56
N ARG A 212 -1.41 14.18 2.57
CA ARG A 212 -0.95 13.42 3.75
C ARG A 212 -0.49 14.37 4.87
N ILE A 213 0.26 15.44 4.53
CA ILE A 213 0.68 16.48 5.49
C ILE A 213 -0.52 17.20 6.08
N GLU A 214 -1.48 17.62 5.25
CA GLU A 214 -2.72 18.27 5.72
C GLU A 214 -3.45 17.36 6.71
N LYS A 215 -3.63 16.07 6.36
CA LYS A 215 -4.31 15.11 7.23
C LYS A 215 -3.59 14.83 8.55
N LEU A 216 -2.25 14.83 8.53
CA LEU A 216 -1.42 14.67 9.74
C LEU A 216 -1.39 15.94 10.60
N SER A 217 -1.52 17.12 9.99
CA SER A 217 -1.53 18.39 10.72
C SER A 217 -2.81 18.56 11.54
N ASP A 218 -3.92 17.98 11.07
CA ASP A 218 -5.19 17.89 11.80
C ASP A 218 -5.19 16.78 12.87
N TYR A 219 -4.14 15.95 12.92
CA TYR A 219 -4.05 14.84 13.86
C TYR A 219 -3.46 15.31 15.19
N SER A 220 -4.31 15.45 16.21
CA SER A 220 -3.86 15.63 17.60
C SER A 220 -3.73 14.27 18.31
N PRO A 221 -2.53 13.91 18.81
CA PRO A 221 -2.33 12.67 19.57
C PRO A 221 -3.06 12.63 20.92
N GLU A 222 -3.65 13.73 21.39
CA GLU A 222 -4.34 13.81 22.68
C GLU A 222 -5.68 13.05 22.76
N THR A 223 -6.14 12.41 21.66
CA THR A 223 -7.43 11.69 21.62
C THR A 223 -7.31 10.16 21.48
N SER A 224 -6.12 9.58 21.63
CA SER A 224 -5.96 8.12 21.74
C SER A 224 -5.59 7.71 23.17
N LYS A 225 -6.60 7.62 24.03
CA LYS A 225 -6.60 6.81 25.25
C LYS A 225 -7.70 5.76 25.14
#